data_AF-A0A1X0Y820-F1
#
_entry.id   AF-A0A1X0Y820-F1
#
_cell.length_a   1.000
_cell.length_b   1.000
_cell.length_c   1.000
_cell.angle_alpha   90.00
_cell.angle_beta   90.00
_cell.angle_gamma   90.00
#
_symmetry.space_group_name_H-M   'P 1'
#
loop_
_entity.id
_entity.type
_entity.pdbx_description
1 polymer ?
#
loop_
_entity_poly.entity_id
_entity_poly.type
_entity_poly.pdbx_seq_one_letter_code
_entity_poly.pdbx_strand_id
1 'polypeptide(L)'
;MRYRTLLAGCLCLVAVQALAAYQEPPRRGYWWYETPPTKTEKKEEEPPPLPNYTVQQMMEMDPDMLKDYAEAVTKEAIRLPTEENVRRHYLVQDIIRRKARAFTNVSELVWQKYPELTTAKDNPLTTPGRNAMTRAQIEERRQKLSQAREEFALLYFRSYSCAFCQAQDQILPLVTSRLGWQVKPIDIQANPALADRLGVETTPTLILIHKGSQDFFPVTTGVASVMEIESHLFRAIRLMRGEISPENFNLYDFQKGGGYDVETRQ
;
A
#
# COMPACT_ATOMS: atom_id res chain seq x y z
N MET A 1 -25.58 87.81 -42.21
CA MET A 1 -26.93 88.42 -42.20
C MET A 1 -27.48 88.29 -40.79
N ARG A 2 -27.71 89.43 -40.14
CA ARG A 2 -28.46 89.74 -38.90
C ARG A 2 -28.63 88.66 -37.80
N TYR A 3 -27.94 88.95 -36.70
CA TYR A 3 -28.17 88.49 -35.32
C TYR A 3 -29.35 89.23 -34.65
N ARG A 4 -29.84 88.65 -33.54
CA ARG A 4 -30.61 89.21 -32.39
C ARG A 4 -32.00 88.57 -32.22
N THR A 5 -32.48 88.13 -31.05
CA THR A 5 -32.01 88.04 -29.63
C THR A 5 -33.18 87.40 -28.85
N LEU A 6 -32.92 86.79 -27.70
CA LEU A 6 -33.64 86.96 -26.41
C LEU A 6 -33.01 85.93 -25.43
N LEU A 7 -32.19 86.36 -24.45
CA LEU A 7 -32.57 86.78 -23.07
C LEU A 7 -33.31 85.67 -22.31
N ALA A 8 -33.11 85.38 -21.03
CA ALA A 8 -32.11 85.63 -19.99
C ALA A 8 -32.67 84.98 -18.70
N GLY A 9 -31.81 84.62 -17.74
CA GLY A 9 -32.22 84.19 -16.39
C GLY A 9 -31.27 83.16 -15.79
N CYS A 10 -30.10 83.54 -15.27
CA CYS A 10 -29.85 84.09 -13.93
C CYS A 10 -30.00 83.05 -12.81
N LEU A 11 -28.88 82.52 -12.28
CA LEU A 11 -28.53 82.59 -10.85
C LEU A 11 -27.13 82.00 -10.58
N CYS A 12 -26.30 82.75 -9.86
CA CYS A 12 -25.04 82.31 -9.25
C CYS A 12 -25.27 81.23 -8.19
N LEU A 13 -24.29 80.32 -8.01
CA LEU A 13 -23.80 79.90 -6.69
C LEU A 13 -22.46 79.15 -6.82
N VAL A 14 -21.43 79.76 -6.23
CA VAL A 14 -20.14 79.15 -5.90
C VAL A 14 -20.34 78.34 -4.62
N ALA A 15 -19.96 77.06 -4.58
CA ALA A 15 -19.72 76.34 -3.33
C ALA A 15 -18.77 75.13 -3.55
N VAL A 16 -17.51 75.37 -3.24
CA VAL A 16 -16.57 74.51 -2.47
C VAL A 16 -16.67 73.00 -2.70
N GLN A 17 -15.63 72.44 -3.33
CA GLN A 17 -15.34 71.00 -3.33
C GLN A 17 -15.08 70.52 -1.89
N ALA A 18 -15.95 69.65 -1.37
CA ALA A 18 -15.67 68.89 -0.15
C ALA A 18 -14.96 67.57 -0.53
N LEU A 19 -13.65 67.49 -0.30
CA LEU A 19 -12.95 66.21 -0.17
C LEU A 19 -13.54 65.49 1.05
N ALA A 20 -14.40 64.50 0.81
CA ALA A 20 -14.75 63.53 1.84
C ALA A 20 -13.54 62.62 2.06
N ALA A 21 -12.68 62.99 3.00
CA ALA A 21 -11.66 62.09 3.54
C ALA A 21 -12.39 60.88 4.14
N TYR A 22 -12.21 59.71 3.54
CA TYR A 22 -12.67 58.44 4.13
C TYR A 22 -11.86 58.20 5.40
N GLN A 23 -12.42 58.59 6.54
CA GLN A 23 -11.87 58.22 7.84
C GLN A 23 -12.23 56.76 8.07
N GLU A 24 -11.22 55.87 8.14
CA GLU A 24 -11.45 54.54 8.68
C GLU A 24 -12.07 54.68 10.09
N PRO A 25 -13.18 53.99 10.38
CA PRO A 25 -13.76 54.05 11.71
C PRO A 25 -12.71 53.61 12.74
N PRO A 26 -12.66 54.26 13.92
CA PRO A 26 -11.65 53.94 14.93
C PRO A 26 -11.75 52.46 15.30
N ARG A 27 -10.61 51.76 15.35
CA ARG A 27 -10.56 50.33 15.68
C ARG A 27 -11.10 50.11 17.09
N ARG A 28 -12.33 49.62 17.19
CA ARG A 28 -13.01 49.30 18.46
C ARG A 28 -12.80 47.82 18.78
N GLY A 29 -12.52 47.53 20.05
CA GLY A 29 -12.27 46.18 20.55
C GLY A 29 -13.52 45.51 21.12
N TYR A 30 -13.31 44.42 21.88
CA TYR A 30 -14.36 43.56 22.43
C TYR A 30 -15.32 44.24 23.45
N TRP A 31 -14.90 45.36 24.05
CA TRP A 31 -15.62 46.06 25.11
C TRP A 31 -16.69 47.06 24.64
N TRP A 32 -16.88 47.21 23.33
CA TRP A 32 -17.72 48.27 22.78
C TRP A 32 -19.20 47.90 22.59
N TYR A 33 -19.63 46.72 23.06
CA TYR A 33 -21.03 46.24 22.99
C TYR A 33 -21.68 46.40 21.61
N GLU A 34 -20.87 46.48 20.56
CA GLU A 34 -21.35 46.45 19.18
C GLU A 34 -21.80 45.01 18.92
N THR A 35 -23.06 44.86 18.53
CA THR A 35 -23.56 43.56 18.12
C THR A 35 -22.69 43.13 16.94
N PRO A 36 -21.90 42.04 17.04
CA PRO A 36 -21.09 41.59 15.92
C PRO A 36 -22.03 41.46 14.72
N PRO A 37 -21.65 41.94 13.52
CA PRO A 37 -22.51 41.83 12.36
C PRO A 37 -22.93 40.37 12.28
N THR A 38 -24.25 40.14 12.33
CA THR A 38 -24.81 38.80 12.29
C THR A 38 -24.13 38.11 11.12
N LYS A 39 -23.32 37.09 11.41
CA LYS A 39 -22.82 36.20 10.37
C LYS A 39 -24.11 35.74 9.70
N THR A 40 -24.43 36.30 8.53
CA THR A 40 -25.33 35.64 7.60
C THR A 40 -24.71 34.27 7.44
N GLU A 41 -25.26 33.27 8.13
CA GLU A 41 -25.02 31.89 7.84
C GLU A 41 -25.17 31.81 6.32
N LYS A 42 -24.05 31.59 5.62
CA LYS A 42 -24.15 31.14 4.24
C LYS A 42 -24.99 29.89 4.36
N LYS A 43 -26.26 30.01 3.98
CA LYS A 43 -27.15 28.88 3.81
C LYS A 43 -26.37 27.94 2.91
N GLU A 44 -25.86 26.87 3.49
CA GLU A 44 -25.06 25.88 2.79
C GLU A 44 -25.98 25.39 1.66
N GLU A 45 -25.64 25.75 0.42
CA GLU A 45 -26.46 25.40 -0.74
C GLU A 45 -26.57 23.88 -0.74
N GLU A 46 -27.80 23.38 -0.60
CA GLU A 46 -28.05 21.95 -0.70
C GLU A 46 -27.48 21.48 -2.04
N PRO A 47 -26.67 20.41 -2.07
CA PRO A 47 -26.12 19.91 -3.31
C PRO A 47 -27.27 19.61 -4.28
N PRO A 48 -27.07 19.85 -5.59
CA PRO A 48 -28.11 19.65 -6.57
C PRO A 48 -28.64 18.21 -6.48
N PRO A 49 -29.97 18.00 -6.65
CA PRO A 49 -30.56 16.69 -6.54
C PRO A 49 -29.92 15.74 -7.55
N LEU A 50 -29.50 14.57 -7.07
CA LEU A 50 -28.85 13.57 -7.92
C LEU A 50 -29.80 13.07 -9.00
N PRO A 51 -29.31 12.87 -10.24
CA PRO A 51 -30.13 12.31 -11.32
C PRO A 51 -30.62 10.92 -10.93
N ASN A 52 -31.90 10.62 -11.20
CA ASN A 52 -32.47 9.32 -10.91
C ASN A 52 -32.35 8.42 -12.15
N TYR A 53 -31.26 7.64 -12.22
CA TYR A 53 -31.06 6.69 -13.30
C TYR A 53 -31.89 5.43 -13.11
N THR A 54 -32.43 4.91 -14.22
CA THR A 54 -33.08 3.60 -14.23
C THR A 54 -32.04 2.48 -14.12
N VAL A 55 -32.50 1.28 -13.73
CA VAL A 55 -31.65 0.07 -13.66
C VAL A 55 -30.94 -0.19 -15.00
N GLN A 56 -31.65 -0.08 -16.12
CA GLN A 56 -31.07 -0.33 -17.45
C GLN A 56 -29.98 0.69 -17.78
N GLN A 57 -30.22 1.97 -17.49
CA GLN A 57 -29.23 3.03 -17.70
C GLN A 57 -27.97 2.78 -16.88
N MET A 58 -28.10 2.39 -15.60
CA MET A 58 -26.94 2.07 -14.75
C MET A 58 -26.18 0.81 -15.23
N MET A 59 -26.90 -0.17 -15.82
CA MET A 59 -26.28 -1.36 -16.40
C MET A 59 -25.48 -1.03 -17.67
N GLU A 60 -25.95 -0.10 -18.50
CA GLU A 60 -25.28 0.31 -19.74
C GLU A 60 -24.25 1.43 -19.54
N MET A 61 -24.30 2.12 -18.40
CA MET A 61 -23.40 3.22 -18.07
C MET A 61 -21.93 2.79 -18.06
N ASP A 62 -21.08 3.71 -18.52
CA ASP A 62 -19.63 3.59 -18.43
C ASP A 62 -19.16 3.36 -16.97
N PRO A 63 -18.12 2.54 -16.73
CA PRO A 63 -17.65 2.24 -15.38
C PRO A 63 -17.24 3.47 -14.56
N ASP A 64 -16.60 4.48 -15.17
CA ASP A 64 -16.13 5.67 -14.46
C ASP A 64 -17.32 6.54 -14.05
N MET A 65 -18.29 6.72 -14.95
CA MET A 65 -19.54 7.42 -14.66
C MET A 65 -20.35 6.72 -13.56
N LEU A 66 -20.41 5.38 -13.58
CA LEU A 66 -21.11 4.60 -12.57
C LEU A 66 -20.42 4.71 -11.20
N LYS A 67 -19.09 4.73 -11.17
CA LYS A 67 -18.30 4.95 -9.95
C LYS A 67 -18.63 6.32 -9.33
N ASP A 68 -18.55 7.39 -10.12
CA ASP A 68 -18.81 8.75 -9.64
C ASP A 68 -20.25 8.90 -9.13
N TYR A 69 -21.22 8.30 -9.85
CA TYR A 69 -22.61 8.28 -9.43
C TYR A 69 -22.80 7.49 -8.11
N ALA A 70 -22.17 6.32 -7.98
CA ALA A 70 -22.25 5.52 -6.76
C ALA A 70 -21.66 6.25 -5.54
N GLU A 71 -20.54 6.95 -5.73
CA GLU A 71 -19.95 7.81 -4.69
C GLU A 71 -20.91 8.93 -4.29
N ALA A 72 -21.51 9.62 -5.26
CA ALA A 72 -22.45 10.71 -5.01
C ALA A 72 -23.71 10.22 -4.26
N VAL A 73 -24.30 9.10 -4.69
CA VAL A 73 -25.47 8.49 -4.02
C VAL A 73 -25.13 8.07 -2.59
N THR A 74 -23.93 7.54 -2.36
CA THR A 74 -23.48 7.14 -1.02
C THR A 74 -23.30 8.36 -0.12
N LYS A 75 -22.67 9.43 -0.61
CA LYS A 75 -22.54 10.70 0.13
C LYS A 75 -23.90 11.27 0.52
N GLU A 76 -24.86 11.24 -0.40
CA GLU A 76 -26.22 11.72 -0.13
C GLU A 76 -26.97 10.86 0.90
N ALA A 77 -26.85 9.53 0.81
CA ALA A 77 -27.43 8.62 1.80
C ALA A 77 -26.83 8.79 3.20
N ILE A 78 -25.54 9.12 3.30
CA ILE A 78 -24.88 9.43 4.57
C ILE A 78 -25.32 10.80 5.10
N ARG A 79 -25.43 11.81 4.22
CA ARG A 79 -25.84 13.17 4.58
C ARG A 79 -27.28 13.20 5.09
N LEU A 80 -28.18 12.49 4.40
CA LEU A 80 -29.60 12.40 4.73
C LEU A 80 -30.04 10.92 4.71
N PRO A 81 -29.97 10.21 5.86
CA PRO A 81 -30.28 8.78 5.96
C PRO A 81 -31.80 8.54 5.96
N THR A 82 -32.46 8.89 4.87
CA THR A 82 -33.87 8.55 4.60
C THR A 82 -33.96 7.16 3.98
N GLU A 83 -35.11 6.50 4.14
CA GLU A 83 -35.34 5.17 3.55
C GLU A 83 -35.08 5.16 2.04
N GLU A 84 -35.54 6.19 1.31
CA GLU A 84 -35.38 6.26 -0.13
C GLU A 84 -33.91 6.50 -0.55
N ASN A 85 -33.15 7.31 0.19
CA ASN A 85 -31.73 7.53 -0.12
C ASN A 85 -30.89 6.27 0.14
N VAL A 86 -31.15 5.58 1.25
CA VAL A 86 -30.48 4.32 1.58
C VAL A 86 -30.88 3.22 0.60
N ARG A 87 -32.16 3.15 0.21
CA ARG A 87 -32.65 2.24 -0.84
C ARG A 87 -31.96 2.52 -2.17
N ARG A 88 -31.82 3.78 -2.57
CA ARG A 88 -31.11 4.19 -3.79
C ARG A 88 -29.64 3.75 -3.74
N HIS A 89 -28.96 3.94 -2.61
CA HIS A 89 -27.60 3.44 -2.41
C HIS A 89 -27.51 1.93 -2.65
N TYR A 90 -28.35 1.13 -1.98
CA TYR A 90 -28.32 -0.32 -2.17
C TYR A 90 -28.70 -0.76 -3.58
N LEU A 91 -29.59 -0.03 -4.27
CA LEU A 91 -29.90 -0.30 -5.67
C LEU A 91 -28.65 -0.13 -6.55
N VAL A 92 -27.89 0.95 -6.37
CA VAL A 92 -26.65 1.18 -7.13
C VAL A 92 -25.60 0.13 -6.79
N GLN A 93 -25.44 -0.22 -5.52
CA GLN A 93 -24.53 -1.29 -5.09
C GLN A 93 -24.90 -2.65 -5.70
N ASP A 94 -26.20 -2.95 -5.83
CA ASP A 94 -26.66 -4.17 -6.48
C ASP A 94 -26.27 -4.22 -7.97
N ILE A 95 -26.35 -3.10 -8.69
CA ILE A 95 -25.88 -3.01 -10.09
C ILE A 95 -24.37 -3.27 -10.19
N ILE A 96 -23.58 -2.62 -9.33
CA ILE A 96 -22.12 -2.82 -9.28
C ILE A 96 -21.81 -4.29 -9.00
N ARG A 97 -22.48 -4.89 -8.02
CA ARG A 97 -22.34 -6.32 -7.67
C ARG A 97 -22.69 -7.24 -8.85
N ARG A 98 -23.75 -6.95 -9.60
CA ARG A 98 -24.15 -7.72 -10.79
C ARG A 98 -23.11 -7.61 -11.91
N LYS A 99 -22.59 -6.41 -12.20
CA LYS A 99 -21.51 -6.19 -13.17
C LYS A 99 -20.24 -6.94 -12.77
N ALA A 100 -19.84 -6.82 -11.50
CA ALA A 100 -18.70 -7.56 -10.96
C ALA A 100 -18.88 -9.07 -11.09
N ARG A 101 -20.09 -9.59 -10.81
CA ARG A 101 -20.38 -11.02 -10.98
C ARG A 101 -20.28 -11.47 -12.43
N ALA A 102 -20.79 -10.68 -13.38
CA ALA A 102 -20.65 -10.99 -14.79
C ALA A 102 -19.17 -11.03 -15.21
N PHE A 103 -18.36 -10.07 -14.76
CA PHE A 103 -16.93 -10.05 -15.00
C PHE A 103 -16.24 -11.29 -14.41
N THR A 104 -16.53 -11.68 -13.16
CA THR A 104 -15.99 -12.90 -12.54
C THR A 104 -16.33 -14.16 -13.35
N ASN A 105 -17.60 -14.33 -13.75
CA ASN A 105 -18.01 -15.48 -14.55
C ASN A 105 -17.28 -15.55 -15.90
N VAL A 106 -17.09 -14.40 -16.58
CA VAL A 106 -16.33 -14.34 -17.84
C VAL A 106 -14.84 -14.59 -17.59
N SER A 107 -14.30 -14.13 -16.46
CA SER A 107 -12.90 -14.37 -16.09
C SER A 107 -12.63 -15.85 -15.87
N GLU A 108 -13.54 -16.58 -15.23
CA GLU A 108 -13.46 -18.04 -15.08
C GLU A 108 -13.44 -18.76 -16.44
N LEU A 109 -14.30 -18.34 -17.38
CA LEU A 109 -14.29 -18.84 -18.75
C LEU A 109 -12.96 -18.56 -19.47
N VAL A 110 -12.41 -17.35 -19.29
CA VAL A 110 -11.12 -16.96 -19.86
C VAL A 110 -10.01 -17.81 -19.28
N TRP A 111 -9.93 -17.99 -17.96
CA TRP A 111 -8.92 -18.85 -17.32
C TRP A 111 -9.01 -20.32 -17.77
N GLN A 112 -10.22 -20.81 -18.07
CA GLN A 112 -10.40 -22.17 -18.59
C GLN A 112 -9.93 -22.31 -20.05
N LYS A 113 -10.14 -21.29 -20.87
CA LYS A 113 -9.71 -21.28 -22.28
C LYS A 113 -8.22 -20.98 -22.46
N TYR A 114 -7.68 -20.15 -21.57
CA TYR A 114 -6.32 -19.60 -21.61
C TYR A 114 -5.62 -19.91 -20.27
N PRO A 115 -5.23 -21.18 -20.03
CA PRO A 115 -4.65 -21.60 -18.77
C PRO A 115 -3.31 -20.92 -18.42
N GLU A 116 -2.63 -20.32 -19.40
CA GLU A 116 -1.43 -19.50 -19.21
C GLU A 116 -1.69 -18.18 -18.47
N LEU A 117 -2.95 -17.71 -18.45
CA LEU A 117 -3.35 -16.49 -17.75
C LEU A 117 -3.73 -16.73 -16.28
N THR A 118 -3.74 -17.99 -15.83
CA THR A 118 -4.06 -18.35 -14.44
C THR A 118 -2.84 -18.85 -13.68
N THR A 119 -2.82 -18.57 -12.37
CA THR A 119 -1.80 -19.06 -11.45
C THR A 119 -2.17 -20.42 -10.84
N ALA A 120 -3.26 -21.06 -11.30
CA ALA A 120 -3.80 -22.28 -10.71
C ALA A 120 -2.82 -23.48 -10.74
N LYS A 121 -1.92 -23.52 -11.74
CA LYS A 121 -0.84 -24.52 -11.83
C LYS A 121 0.14 -24.39 -10.65
N ASP A 122 0.51 -23.17 -10.31
CA ASP A 122 1.60 -22.88 -9.36
C ASP A 122 1.10 -22.69 -7.93
N ASN A 123 -0.17 -22.33 -7.76
CA ASN A 123 -0.84 -22.18 -6.46
C ASN A 123 -2.24 -22.84 -6.52
N PRO A 124 -2.30 -24.18 -6.42
CA PRO A 124 -3.56 -24.91 -6.52
C PRO A 124 -4.48 -24.61 -5.33
N LEU A 125 -5.78 -24.45 -5.60
CA LEU A 125 -6.78 -24.14 -4.57
C LEU A 125 -7.29 -25.39 -3.82
N THR A 126 -7.26 -26.56 -4.45
CA THR A 126 -7.80 -27.79 -3.88
C THR A 126 -6.87 -28.37 -2.81
N THR A 127 -7.42 -28.97 -1.76
CA THR A 127 -6.63 -29.54 -0.65
C THR A 127 -5.54 -30.52 -1.10
N PRO A 128 -5.80 -31.47 -2.01
CA PRO A 128 -4.74 -32.36 -2.51
C PRO A 128 -3.62 -31.60 -3.21
N GLY A 129 -3.97 -30.58 -4.01
CA GLY A 129 -3.00 -29.72 -4.69
C GLY A 129 -2.16 -28.91 -3.70
N ARG A 130 -2.79 -28.28 -2.69
CA ARG A 130 -2.07 -27.53 -1.64
C ARG A 130 -1.11 -28.42 -0.84
N ASN A 131 -1.51 -29.66 -0.56
CA ASN A 131 -0.66 -30.63 0.11
C ASN A 131 0.54 -31.03 -0.77
N ALA A 132 0.33 -31.25 -2.07
CA ALA A 132 1.39 -31.55 -3.01
C ALA A 132 2.38 -30.38 -3.15
N MET A 133 1.88 -29.16 -3.30
CA MET A 133 2.68 -27.93 -3.34
C MET A 133 3.53 -27.77 -2.06
N THR A 134 2.92 -27.95 -0.89
CA THR A 134 3.64 -27.84 0.39
C THR A 134 4.78 -28.87 0.49
N ARG A 135 4.54 -30.12 0.04
CA ARG A 135 5.60 -31.15 0.02
C ARG A 135 6.72 -30.78 -0.95
N ALA A 136 6.39 -30.28 -2.14
CA ALA A 136 7.36 -29.85 -3.13
C ALA A 136 8.25 -28.72 -2.58
N GLN A 137 7.65 -27.71 -1.93
CA GLN A 137 8.39 -26.63 -1.28
C GLN A 137 9.32 -27.14 -0.18
N ILE A 138 8.84 -28.04 0.68
CA ILE A 138 9.67 -28.60 1.77
C ILE A 138 10.84 -29.40 1.20
N GLU A 139 10.62 -30.27 0.21
CA GLU A 139 11.68 -31.10 -0.36
C GLU A 139 12.70 -30.23 -1.11
N GLU A 140 12.25 -29.25 -1.89
CA GLU A 140 13.14 -28.33 -2.60
C GLU A 140 14.02 -27.54 -1.64
N ARG A 141 13.44 -26.96 -0.57
CA ARG A 141 14.23 -26.29 0.48
C ARG A 141 15.24 -27.23 1.09
N ARG A 142 14.81 -28.43 1.50
CA ARG A 142 15.67 -29.43 2.14
C ARG A 142 16.84 -29.80 1.24
N GLN A 143 16.59 -30.04 -0.04
CA GLN A 143 17.59 -30.41 -1.03
C GLN A 143 18.60 -29.29 -1.23
N LYS A 144 18.15 -28.06 -1.52
CA LYS A 144 19.03 -26.90 -1.75
C LYS A 144 19.87 -26.57 -0.52
N LEU A 145 19.25 -26.58 0.66
CA LEU A 145 19.96 -26.32 1.92
C LEU A 145 20.97 -27.41 2.25
N SER A 146 20.69 -28.67 1.92
CA SER A 146 21.66 -29.76 2.15
C SER A 146 22.86 -29.67 1.21
N GLN A 147 22.66 -29.26 -0.04
CA GLN A 147 23.73 -29.09 -1.03
C GLN A 147 24.64 -27.91 -0.70
N ALA A 148 24.11 -26.88 -0.04
CA ALA A 148 24.85 -25.65 0.27
C ALA A 148 25.67 -25.70 1.59
N ARG A 149 25.58 -26.78 2.38
CA ARG A 149 26.17 -26.83 3.73
C ARG A 149 27.68 -26.66 3.78
N GLU A 150 28.40 -27.13 2.76
CA GLU A 150 29.87 -27.08 2.70
C GLU A 150 30.40 -25.77 2.09
N GLU A 151 29.51 -25.02 1.42
CA GLU A 151 29.81 -23.77 0.74
C GLU A 151 29.47 -22.55 1.60
N PHE A 152 28.48 -22.67 2.48
CA PHE A 152 27.97 -21.54 3.26
C PHE A 152 28.01 -21.80 4.76
N ALA A 153 28.14 -20.73 5.54
CA ALA A 153 28.09 -20.78 7.00
C ALA A 153 27.27 -19.63 7.56
N LEU A 154 26.74 -19.80 8.76
CA LEU A 154 26.02 -18.76 9.49
C LEU A 154 26.90 -18.13 10.55
N LEU A 155 26.99 -16.80 10.55
CA LEU A 155 27.54 -16.02 11.64
C LEU A 155 26.38 -15.48 12.48
N TYR A 156 26.43 -15.73 13.79
CA TYR A 156 25.41 -15.30 14.73
C TYR A 156 25.96 -14.21 15.64
N PHE A 157 25.62 -12.96 15.35
CA PHE A 157 25.99 -11.81 16.15
C PHE A 157 25.09 -11.71 17.37
N ARG A 158 25.70 -11.76 18.55
CA ARG A 158 25.04 -11.72 19.85
C ARG A 158 25.74 -10.74 20.79
N SER A 159 25.04 -10.36 21.85
CA SER A 159 25.61 -9.68 23.01
C SER A 159 25.18 -10.43 24.27
N TYR A 160 26.04 -10.50 25.29
CA TYR A 160 25.71 -11.14 26.56
C TYR A 160 24.64 -10.38 27.36
N SER A 161 24.52 -9.05 27.16
CA SER A 161 23.50 -8.22 27.84
C SER A 161 22.14 -8.22 27.12
N CYS A 162 22.01 -8.92 26.00
CA CYS A 162 20.83 -8.91 25.15
C CYS A 162 19.83 -10.03 25.52
N ALA A 163 18.67 -9.66 26.06
CA ALA A 163 17.63 -10.61 26.45
C ALA A 163 17.06 -11.41 25.25
N PHE A 164 16.92 -10.75 24.09
CA PHE A 164 16.48 -11.40 22.84
C PHE A 164 17.46 -12.46 22.35
N CYS A 165 18.76 -12.24 22.60
CA CYS A 165 19.81 -13.18 22.23
C CYS A 165 19.70 -14.47 23.05
N GLN A 166 19.31 -14.39 24.33
CA GLN A 166 19.04 -15.57 25.15
C GLN A 166 17.88 -16.41 24.59
N ALA A 167 16.83 -15.76 24.08
CA ALA A 167 15.74 -16.46 23.40
C ALA A 167 16.22 -17.14 22.10
N GLN A 168 17.02 -16.43 21.30
CA GLN A 168 17.58 -17.00 20.07
C GLN A 168 18.53 -18.18 20.34
N ASP A 169 19.34 -18.12 21.40
CA ASP A 169 20.26 -19.19 21.80
C ASP A 169 19.53 -20.52 22.07
N GLN A 170 18.27 -20.47 22.52
CA GLN A 170 17.45 -21.67 22.74
C GLN A 170 16.94 -22.30 21.42
N ILE A 171 16.90 -21.52 20.34
CA ILE A 171 16.38 -21.95 19.02
C ILE A 171 17.51 -22.50 18.14
N LEU A 172 18.72 -21.92 18.20
CA LEU A 172 19.84 -22.29 17.33
C LEU A 172 20.24 -23.79 17.39
N PRO A 173 20.19 -24.50 18.54
CA PRO A 173 20.45 -25.93 18.55
C PRO A 173 19.50 -26.74 17.64
N LEU A 174 18.26 -26.28 17.46
CA LEU A 174 17.31 -26.91 16.53
C LEU A 174 17.68 -26.63 15.08
N VAL A 175 18.24 -25.45 14.78
CA VAL A 175 18.76 -25.10 13.44
C VAL A 175 19.91 -26.04 13.09
N THR A 176 20.89 -26.17 13.99
CA THR A 176 22.05 -27.05 13.78
C THR A 176 21.64 -28.52 13.65
N SER A 177 20.77 -29.02 14.53
CA SER A 177 20.37 -30.45 14.52
C SER A 177 19.42 -30.82 13.37
N ARG A 178 18.45 -29.96 13.01
CA ARG A 178 17.49 -30.25 11.94
C ARG A 178 18.05 -29.96 10.56
N LEU A 179 18.74 -28.83 10.40
CA LEU A 179 19.23 -28.39 9.10
C LEU A 179 20.65 -28.88 8.83
N GLY A 180 21.43 -29.26 9.84
CA GLY A 180 22.82 -29.68 9.68
C GLY A 180 23.77 -28.53 9.35
N TRP A 181 23.39 -27.29 9.67
CA TRP A 181 24.15 -26.08 9.37
C TRP A 181 25.05 -25.66 10.53
N GLN A 182 26.26 -25.19 10.21
CA GLN A 182 27.18 -24.63 11.19
C GLN A 182 26.81 -23.17 11.48
N VAL A 183 26.58 -22.88 12.76
CA VAL A 183 26.31 -21.53 13.26
C VAL A 183 27.46 -21.13 14.18
N LYS A 184 28.22 -20.10 13.80
CA LYS A 184 29.32 -19.55 14.58
C LYS A 184 28.84 -18.33 15.39
N PRO A 185 28.75 -18.43 16.73
CA PRO A 185 28.45 -17.26 17.55
C PRO A 185 29.61 -16.26 17.53
N ILE A 186 29.28 -14.97 17.45
CA ILE A 186 30.21 -13.85 17.49
C ILE A 186 29.66 -12.85 18.50
N ASP A 187 30.47 -12.49 19.49
CA ASP A 187 30.15 -11.37 20.36
C ASP A 187 30.43 -10.05 19.62
N ILE A 188 29.38 -9.26 19.46
CA ILE A 188 29.41 -7.95 18.79
C ILE A 188 30.34 -6.96 19.51
N GLN A 189 30.42 -7.03 20.84
CA GLN A 189 31.26 -6.13 21.64
C GLN A 189 32.74 -6.48 21.56
N ALA A 190 33.05 -7.78 21.45
CA ALA A 190 34.42 -8.25 21.30
C ALA A 190 34.94 -8.11 19.86
N ASN A 191 34.05 -8.06 18.86
CA ASN A 191 34.42 -7.98 17.44
C ASN A 191 33.71 -6.83 16.69
N PRO A 192 33.83 -5.57 17.15
CA PRO A 192 33.10 -4.44 16.56
C PRO A 192 33.47 -4.20 15.09
N ALA A 193 34.76 -4.31 14.74
CA ALA A 193 35.22 -4.12 13.36
C ALA A 193 34.61 -5.13 12.36
N LEU A 194 34.30 -6.35 12.82
CA LEU A 194 33.64 -7.35 11.97
C LEU A 194 32.14 -7.07 11.85
N ALA A 195 31.50 -6.59 12.91
CA ALA A 195 30.10 -6.18 12.88
C ALA A 195 29.91 -5.00 11.92
N ASP A 196 30.77 -3.98 12.00
CA ASP A 196 30.75 -2.81 11.12
C ASP A 196 30.95 -3.21 9.65
N ARG A 197 31.89 -4.12 9.36
CA ARG A 197 32.14 -4.63 8.00
C ARG A 197 30.91 -5.31 7.40
N LEU A 198 30.14 -6.04 8.21
CA LEU A 198 28.96 -6.78 7.77
C LEU A 198 27.65 -5.97 7.96
N GLY A 199 27.74 -4.70 8.36
CA GLY A 199 26.58 -3.83 8.59
C GLY A 199 25.67 -4.30 9.72
N VAL A 200 26.22 -4.96 10.74
CA VAL A 200 25.44 -5.49 11.87
C VAL A 200 25.37 -4.46 12.98
N GLU A 201 24.24 -3.76 13.07
CA GLU A 201 24.01 -2.74 14.09
C GLU A 201 23.25 -3.28 15.33
N THR A 202 22.47 -4.34 15.15
CA THR A 202 21.56 -4.87 16.18
C THR A 202 21.80 -6.35 16.45
N THR A 203 21.57 -6.80 17.68
CA THR A 203 21.62 -8.21 18.08
C THR A 203 20.27 -8.69 18.60
N PRO A 204 19.86 -9.95 18.37
CA PRO A 204 20.57 -11.00 17.62
C PRO A 204 20.47 -10.80 16.09
N THR A 205 21.55 -11.06 15.35
CA THR A 205 21.54 -11.03 13.87
C THR A 205 22.24 -12.26 13.30
N LEU A 206 21.62 -12.90 12.30
CA LEU A 206 22.22 -14.00 11.54
C LEU A 206 22.66 -13.50 10.16
N ILE A 207 23.94 -13.67 9.86
CA ILE A 207 24.54 -13.37 8.57
C ILE A 207 24.96 -14.67 7.89
N LEU A 208 24.54 -14.85 6.65
CA LEU A 208 25.03 -15.92 5.77
C LEU A 208 26.31 -15.45 5.08
N ILE A 209 27.33 -16.29 5.09
CA ILE A 209 28.59 -16.05 4.36
C ILE A 209 28.86 -17.19 3.39
N HIS A 210 29.50 -16.87 2.26
CA HIS A 210 29.93 -17.83 1.25
C HIS A 210 31.43 -18.08 1.32
N LYS A 211 31.83 -19.36 1.36
CA LYS A 211 33.24 -19.78 1.48
C LYS A 211 34.06 -19.27 0.30
N GLY A 212 35.14 -18.55 0.60
CA GLY A 212 36.03 -18.00 -0.43
C GLY A 212 35.52 -16.73 -1.11
N SER A 213 34.33 -16.24 -0.76
CA SER A 213 33.83 -14.93 -1.18
C SER A 213 33.83 -13.93 -0.02
N GLN A 214 33.79 -12.64 -0.35
CA GLN A 214 33.47 -11.58 0.62
C GLN A 214 31.96 -11.29 0.68
N ASP A 215 31.17 -11.96 -0.15
CA ASP A 215 29.73 -11.79 -0.19
C ASP A 215 29.09 -12.34 1.08
N PHE A 216 28.14 -11.57 1.60
CA PHE A 216 27.35 -11.93 2.75
C PHE A 216 25.90 -11.51 2.55
N PHE A 217 24.99 -12.13 3.27
CA PHE A 217 23.58 -11.82 3.21
C PHE A 217 22.95 -11.83 4.60
N PRO A 218 22.21 -10.77 5.01
CA PRO A 218 21.50 -10.78 6.28
C PRO A 218 20.32 -11.74 6.21
N VAL A 219 20.38 -12.81 7.00
CA VAL A 219 19.32 -13.83 7.04
C VAL A 219 18.21 -13.39 7.96
N THR A 220 18.54 -13.00 9.19
CA THR A 220 17.54 -12.52 10.16
C THR A 220 18.12 -11.40 11.02
N THR A 221 17.26 -10.45 11.36
CA THR A 221 17.55 -9.37 12.32
C THR A 221 16.49 -9.42 13.41
N GLY A 222 16.89 -9.78 14.63
CA GLY A 222 15.98 -10.13 15.72
C GLY A 222 15.80 -11.64 15.90
N VAL A 223 14.92 -12.00 16.83
CA VAL A 223 14.64 -13.40 17.16
C VAL A 223 13.83 -14.03 16.03
N ALA A 224 14.30 -15.16 15.53
CA ALA A 224 13.70 -15.86 14.40
C ALA A 224 13.50 -17.35 14.68
N SER A 225 12.40 -17.88 14.17
CA SER A 225 12.09 -19.31 14.27
C SER A 225 12.95 -20.15 13.31
N VAL A 226 13.04 -21.46 13.56
CA VAL A 226 13.74 -22.39 12.65
C VAL A 226 13.18 -22.32 11.22
N MET A 227 11.87 -22.16 11.08
CA MET A 227 11.20 -22.11 9.77
C MET A 227 11.49 -20.82 9.01
N GLU A 228 11.58 -19.71 9.73
CA GLU A 228 11.99 -18.44 9.16
C GLU A 228 13.43 -18.49 8.69
N ILE A 229 14.35 -18.97 9.54
CA ILE A 229 15.76 -19.17 9.18
C ILE A 229 15.88 -20.08 7.96
N GLU A 230 15.19 -21.22 7.93
CA GLU A 230 15.19 -22.15 6.79
C GLU A 230 14.72 -21.47 5.50
N SER A 231 13.60 -20.74 5.55
CA SER A 231 13.05 -20.06 4.38
C SER A 231 13.93 -18.90 3.88
N HIS A 232 14.57 -18.17 4.80
CA HIS A 232 15.47 -17.06 4.47
C HIS A 232 16.77 -17.59 3.87
N LEU A 233 17.37 -18.63 4.46
CA LEU A 233 18.54 -19.31 3.91
C LEU A 233 18.29 -19.82 2.49
N PHE A 234 17.16 -20.50 2.27
CA PHE A 234 16.82 -21.04 0.95
C PHE A 234 16.83 -19.97 -0.15
N ARG A 235 16.23 -18.81 0.13
CA ARG A 235 16.17 -17.70 -0.84
C ARG A 235 17.52 -17.00 -0.97
N ALA A 236 18.20 -16.73 0.14
CA ALA A 236 19.50 -16.07 0.17
C ALA A 236 20.56 -16.85 -0.62
N ILE A 237 20.64 -18.17 -0.43
CA ILE A 237 21.60 -19.04 -1.13
C ILE A 237 21.34 -19.02 -2.64
N ARG A 238 20.09 -19.16 -3.06
CA ARG A 238 19.72 -19.14 -4.48
C ARG A 238 20.07 -17.79 -5.12
N LEU A 239 19.86 -16.70 -4.39
CA LEU A 239 20.25 -15.36 -4.84
C LEU A 239 21.77 -15.22 -4.93
N MET A 240 22.51 -15.61 -3.90
CA MET A 240 23.98 -15.52 -3.86
C MET A 240 24.66 -16.41 -4.91
N ARG A 241 24.03 -17.52 -5.30
CA ARG A 241 24.50 -18.37 -6.41
C ARG A 241 24.09 -17.87 -7.79
N GLY A 242 23.26 -16.83 -7.87
CA GLY A 242 22.68 -16.36 -9.14
C GLY A 242 21.67 -17.34 -9.76
N GLU A 243 21.10 -18.25 -8.96
CA GLU A 243 20.05 -19.18 -9.42
C GLU A 243 18.68 -18.49 -9.58
N ILE A 244 18.52 -17.31 -8.96
CA ILE A 244 17.29 -16.52 -8.92
C ILE A 244 17.61 -15.03 -8.88
N SER A 245 16.74 -14.21 -9.45
CA SER A 245 16.83 -12.76 -9.38
C SER A 245 16.09 -12.18 -8.16
N PRO A 246 16.34 -10.92 -7.78
CA PRO A 246 15.57 -10.22 -6.76
C PRO A 246 14.06 -10.19 -7.05
N GLU A 247 13.68 -10.04 -8.30
CA GLU A 247 12.28 -9.96 -8.75
C GLU A 247 11.58 -11.31 -8.57
N ASN A 248 12.31 -12.40 -8.79
CA ASN A 248 11.85 -13.77 -8.57
C ASN A 248 12.19 -14.31 -7.17
N PHE A 249 12.61 -13.50 -6.18
CA PHE A 249 13.19 -13.96 -4.90
C PHE A 249 12.37 -15.03 -4.12
N ASN A 250 11.05 -15.07 -4.28
CA ASN A 250 10.16 -16.04 -3.63
C ASN A 250 9.76 -17.23 -4.51
N LEU A 251 10.24 -17.30 -5.76
CA LEU A 251 9.84 -18.28 -6.77
C LEU A 251 10.48 -19.64 -6.49
N TYR A 252 9.69 -20.70 -6.37
CA TYR A 252 10.21 -22.06 -6.28
C TYR A 252 10.54 -22.62 -7.67
N ASP A 253 11.44 -23.60 -7.76
CA ASP A 253 11.88 -24.17 -9.02
C ASP A 253 10.72 -24.80 -9.81
N PHE A 254 9.72 -25.39 -9.13
CA PHE A 254 8.52 -25.93 -9.79
C PHE A 254 7.57 -24.86 -10.36
N GLN A 255 7.75 -23.59 -9.98
CA GLN A 255 6.92 -22.46 -10.42
C GLN A 255 7.57 -21.67 -11.58
N LYS A 256 8.80 -22.02 -11.98
CA LYS A 256 9.51 -21.40 -13.11
C LYS A 256 8.73 -21.56 -14.41
N GLY A 257 8.66 -20.48 -15.19
CA GLY A 257 7.82 -20.41 -16.40
C GLY A 257 6.31 -20.48 -16.12
N GLY A 258 5.90 -20.31 -14.87
CA GLY A 258 4.51 -20.23 -14.44
C GLY A 258 4.02 -18.79 -14.31
N GLY A 259 2.82 -18.61 -13.75
CA GLY A 259 2.20 -17.30 -13.56
C GLY A 259 2.87 -16.43 -12.49
N TYR A 260 3.72 -17.02 -11.63
CA TYR A 260 4.52 -16.30 -10.63
C TYR A 260 5.92 -15.90 -11.13
N ASP A 261 6.37 -16.43 -12.26
CA ASP A 261 7.67 -16.07 -12.82
C ASP A 261 7.54 -14.78 -13.61
N VAL A 262 8.23 -13.73 -13.15
CA VAL A 262 8.13 -12.39 -13.74
C VAL A 262 9.09 -12.16 -14.90
N GLU A 263 10.07 -13.05 -15.09
CA GLU A 263 11.13 -12.88 -16.10
C GLU A 263 10.91 -13.79 -17.31
N THR A 264 10.41 -15.01 -17.12
CA THR A 264 10.28 -15.99 -18.21
C THR A 264 8.90 -16.04 -18.85
N ARG A 265 8.11 -14.96 -18.73
CA ARG A 265 6.83 -14.85 -19.44
C ARG A 265 7.07 -14.67 -20.94
N GLN A 266 7.16 -15.78 -21.67
CA GLN A 266 7.03 -15.82 -23.14
C GLN A 266 5.56 -15.72 -23.54
#